data_AF-A0ABD4ZF72-F1
#
_entry.id   AF-A0ABD4ZF72-F1
#
_cell.length_a   1.000
_cell.length_b   1.000
_cell.length_c   1.000
_cell.angle_alpha   90.00
_cell.angle_beta   90.00
_cell.angle_gamma   90.00
#
_symmetry.space_group_name_H-M   'P 1'
#
loop_
_entity.id
_entity.type
_entity.pdbx_description
1 polymer ?
#
loop_
_entity_poly.entity_id
_entity_poly.type
_entity_poly.pdbx_seq_one_letter_code
_entity_poly.pdbx_strand_id
1 'polypeptide(L)'
;RAVGAEFNRIAGENCLYFETGQGSALSAGANFGADQVTMEARNYGLARHYDPFIVNTVVGFIGPEYLYNDRQIIRAGLEDHFMGKLSGISM
;
A
#
# COMPACT_ATOMS: atom_id res chain seq x y z
N ARG A 1 -13.94 -3.01 -9.88
CA ARG A 1 -15.08 -3.16 -8.95
C ARG A 1 -16.27 -3.90 -9.58
N ALA A 2 -16.88 -3.39 -10.67
CA ALA A 2 -18.09 -4.01 -11.26
C ALA A 2 -17.92 -5.50 -11.63
N VAL A 3 -16.84 -5.82 -12.35
CA VAL A 3 -16.48 -7.22 -12.69
C VAL A 3 -16.28 -8.07 -11.43
N GLY A 4 -15.62 -7.51 -10.41
CA GLY A 4 -15.49 -8.17 -9.11
C GLY A 4 -16.85 -8.47 -8.50
N ALA A 5 -17.73 -7.48 -8.38
CA ALA A 5 -19.07 -7.65 -7.82
C ALA A 5 -19.93 -8.69 -8.57
N GLU A 6 -19.78 -8.80 -9.90
CA GLU A 6 -20.53 -9.74 -10.73
C GLU A 6 -20.05 -11.19 -10.60
N PHE A 7 -18.74 -11.41 -10.57
CA PHE A 7 -18.15 -12.75 -10.66
C PHE A 7 -17.54 -13.27 -9.35
N ASN A 8 -17.52 -12.44 -8.30
CA ASN A 8 -17.02 -12.79 -6.99
C ASN A 8 -17.82 -13.94 -6.33
N ARG A 9 -17.11 -14.87 -5.67
CA ARG A 9 -17.68 -15.99 -4.89
C ARG A 9 -17.40 -15.92 -3.37
N ILE A 10 -16.70 -14.91 -2.87
CA ILE A 10 -16.52 -14.68 -1.43
C ILE A 10 -17.76 -14.04 -0.81
N ALA A 11 -17.97 -14.29 0.49
CA ALA A 11 -19.02 -13.63 1.25
C ALA A 11 -18.61 -12.17 1.52
N GLY A 12 -19.47 -11.22 1.14
CA GLY A 12 -19.28 -9.78 1.38
C GLY A 12 -19.04 -8.95 0.13
N GLU A 13 -19.13 -7.63 0.28
CA GLU A 13 -19.03 -6.66 -0.83
C GLU A 13 -17.57 -6.23 -1.11
N ASN A 14 -16.69 -6.38 -0.13
CA ASN A 14 -15.26 -6.06 -0.25
C ASN A 14 -14.58 -7.21 -0.99
N CYS A 15 -14.24 -7.00 -2.27
CA CYS A 15 -13.71 -8.06 -3.13
C CYS A 15 -12.39 -7.74 -3.82
N LEU A 16 -11.81 -6.58 -3.53
CA LEU A 16 -10.55 -6.15 -4.12
C LEU A 16 -9.37 -6.45 -3.21
N TYR A 17 -8.28 -6.88 -3.82
CA TYR A 17 -6.96 -6.98 -3.22
C TYR A 17 -6.04 -5.95 -3.89
N PHE A 18 -5.44 -5.07 -3.10
CA PHE A 18 -4.39 -4.16 -3.56
C PHE A 18 -3.04 -4.52 -2.93
N GLU A 19 -1.98 -4.28 -3.69
CA GLU A 19 -0.60 -4.34 -3.22
C GLU A 19 0.03 -2.95 -3.43
N THR A 20 0.79 -2.49 -2.45
CA THR A 20 1.45 -1.18 -2.42
C THR A 20 2.91 -1.33 -1.99
N GLY A 21 3.63 -0.22 -1.88
CA GLY A 21 5.02 -0.24 -1.43
C GLY A 21 5.65 1.14 -1.53
N GLN A 22 6.31 1.56 -0.45
CA GLN A 22 7.00 2.84 -0.32
C GLN A 22 7.95 3.14 -1.50
N GLY A 23 8.66 2.13 -1.99
CA GLY A 23 9.64 2.29 -3.07
C GLY A 23 9.04 2.48 -4.47
N SER A 24 7.78 2.09 -4.72
CA SER A 24 7.26 1.93 -6.09
C SER A 24 7.28 3.22 -6.91
N ALA A 25 6.85 4.34 -6.32
CA ALA A 25 6.82 5.62 -7.02
C ALA A 25 8.24 6.15 -7.32
N LEU A 26 9.18 5.92 -6.39
CA LEU A 26 10.57 6.30 -6.58
C LEU A 26 11.23 5.44 -7.67
N SER A 27 11.00 4.13 -7.66
CA SER A 27 11.50 3.20 -8.69
C SER A 27 11.02 3.53 -10.09
N ALA A 28 9.79 4.03 -10.22
CA ALA A 28 9.21 4.44 -11.50
C ALA A 28 9.58 5.88 -11.91
N GLY A 29 10.31 6.65 -11.09
CA GLY A 29 10.55 8.08 -11.33
C GLY A 29 9.28 8.92 -11.33
N ALA A 30 8.24 8.46 -10.62
CA ALA A 30 6.88 9.01 -10.63
C ALA A 30 6.44 9.55 -9.26
N ASN A 31 7.39 9.81 -8.35
CA ASN A 31 7.13 10.42 -7.05
C ASN A 31 7.03 11.96 -7.11
N PHE A 32 7.46 12.59 -8.21
CA PHE A 32 7.37 14.04 -8.45
C PHE A 32 7.92 14.90 -7.29
N GLY A 33 9.00 14.45 -6.67
CA GLY A 33 9.66 15.14 -5.55
C GLY A 33 9.07 14.84 -4.16
N ALA A 34 8.00 14.05 -4.06
CA ALA A 34 7.48 13.57 -2.77
C ALA A 34 8.35 12.43 -2.21
N ASP A 35 8.37 12.30 -0.89
CA ASP A 35 9.01 11.19 -0.20
C ASP A 35 8.19 9.90 -0.31
N GLN A 36 8.83 8.77 -0.02
CA GLN A 36 8.23 7.44 -0.14
C GLN A 36 7.01 7.24 0.78
N VAL A 37 7.05 7.75 2.02
CA VAL A 37 5.97 7.59 3.01
C VAL A 37 4.74 8.39 2.58
N THR A 38 4.93 9.61 2.08
CA THR A 38 3.84 10.41 1.51
C THR A 38 3.19 9.72 0.31
N MET A 39 3.99 9.14 -0.59
CA MET A 39 3.45 8.41 -1.74
C MET A 39 2.67 7.16 -1.31
N GLU A 40 3.16 6.46 -0.30
CA GLU A 40 2.50 5.26 0.21
C GLU A 40 1.17 5.58 0.91
N ALA A 41 1.12 6.65 1.71
CA ALA A 41 -0.14 7.14 2.27
C ALA A 41 -1.19 7.49 1.19
N ARG A 42 -0.74 8.02 0.04
CA ARG A 42 -1.63 8.32 -1.10
C ARG A 42 -2.18 7.04 -1.74
N ASN A 43 -1.39 5.97 -1.80
CA ASN A 43 -1.86 4.66 -2.27
C ASN A 43 -3.00 4.15 -1.39
N TYR A 44 -2.89 4.30 -0.06
CA TYR A 44 -3.97 3.92 0.87
C TYR A 44 -5.21 4.78 0.70
N GLY A 45 -5.06 6.08 0.47
CA GLY A 45 -6.17 6.97 0.15
C GLY A 45 -6.91 6.55 -1.12
N LEU A 46 -6.18 6.12 -2.16
CA LEU A 46 -6.77 5.56 -3.37
C LEU A 46 -7.45 4.21 -3.10
N ALA A 47 -6.78 3.30 -2.39
CA ALA A 47 -7.32 1.99 -2.07
C ALA A 47 -8.64 2.10 -1.29
N ARG A 48 -8.70 3.00 -0.30
CA ARG A 48 -9.91 3.29 0.49
C ARG A 48 -11.13 3.59 -0.36
N HIS A 49 -10.97 4.29 -1.49
CA HIS A 49 -12.09 4.64 -2.38
C HIS A 49 -12.85 3.42 -2.91
N TYR A 50 -12.22 2.26 -2.94
CA TYR A 50 -12.80 1.04 -3.49
C TYR A 50 -13.26 0.01 -2.47
N ASP A 51 -13.23 0.34 -1.17
CA ASP A 51 -13.62 -0.55 -0.07
C ASP A 51 -12.99 -1.96 -0.21
N PRO A 52 -11.65 -2.09 -0.17
CA PRO A 52 -10.96 -3.34 -0.46
C PRO A 52 -11.15 -4.37 0.64
N PHE A 53 -11.00 -5.65 0.28
CA PHE A 53 -10.93 -6.74 1.25
C PHE A 53 -9.62 -6.69 2.04
N ILE A 54 -8.52 -6.45 1.33
CA ILE A 54 -7.18 -6.40 1.90
C ILE A 54 -6.27 -5.50 1.06
N VAL A 55 -5.36 -4.80 1.73
CA VAL A 55 -4.28 -4.03 1.14
C VAL A 55 -2.99 -4.46 1.82
N ASN A 56 -2.02 -4.96 1.05
CA ASN A 56 -0.71 -5.32 1.57
C ASN A 56 0.33 -4.31 1.12
N THR A 57 1.16 -3.82 2.04
CA THR A 57 2.42 -3.16 1.67
C THR A 57 3.52 -4.21 1.46
N VAL A 58 4.40 -3.95 0.50
CA VAL A 58 5.66 -4.68 0.35
C VAL A 58 6.79 -3.82 0.90
N VAL A 59 7.31 -4.26 2.04
CA VAL A 59 8.52 -3.71 2.66
C VAL A 59 9.61 -4.76 2.63
N GLY A 60 10.72 -4.42 1.99
CA GLY A 60 11.85 -5.33 1.82
C GLY A 60 13.07 -4.63 1.24
N PHE A 61 14.19 -5.34 1.24
CA PHE A 61 15.43 -4.82 0.68
C PHE A 61 15.41 -4.94 -0.85
N ILE A 62 15.18 -3.82 -1.53
CA ILE A 62 15.32 -3.70 -2.98
C ILE A 62 16.70 -3.13 -3.34
N GLY A 63 17.17 -2.17 -2.53
CA GLY A 63 18.45 -1.51 -2.68
C GLY A 63 18.66 -0.44 -1.59
N PRO A 64 19.91 -0.06 -1.30
CA PRO A 64 20.24 0.92 -0.27
C PRO A 64 19.65 2.32 -0.52
N GLU A 65 19.27 2.63 -1.75
CA GLU A 65 18.59 3.84 -2.17
C GLU A 65 17.12 3.92 -1.72
N TYR A 66 16.52 2.79 -1.34
CA TYR A 66 15.16 2.72 -0.79
C TYR A 66 15.18 2.53 0.72
N LEU A 67 15.73 1.39 1.17
CA LEU A 67 15.84 0.97 2.56
C LEU A 67 17.19 0.27 2.76
N TYR A 68 18.09 0.91 3.50
CA TYR A 68 19.48 0.51 3.67
C TYR A 68 19.69 -0.59 4.70
N ASN A 69 18.92 -0.59 5.79
CA ASN A 69 19.13 -1.52 6.91
C ASN A 69 17.82 -2.07 7.46
N ASP A 70 17.95 -3.08 8.32
CA ASP A 70 16.86 -3.75 9.01
C ASP A 70 15.96 -2.78 9.79
N ARG A 71 16.53 -1.77 10.45
CA ARG A 71 15.77 -0.77 11.18
C ARG A 71 14.86 0.05 10.28
N GLN A 72 15.32 0.41 9.08
CA GLN A 72 14.50 1.11 8.10
C GLN A 72 13.36 0.23 7.57
N ILE A 73 13.60 -1.07 7.35
CA ILE A 73 12.55 -2.02 6.94
C ILE A 73 11.49 -2.16 8.03
N ILE A 74 11.89 -2.36 9.29
CA ILE A 74 10.97 -2.44 10.43
C ILE A 74 10.17 -1.13 10.56
N ARG A 75 10.85 0.01 10.45
CA ARG A 75 10.23 1.33 10.53
C ARG A 75 9.17 1.51 9.45
N ALA A 76 9.50 1.22 8.19
CA ALA A 76 8.58 1.34 7.06
C ALA A 76 7.35 0.43 7.26
N GLY A 77 7.54 -0.82 7.68
CA GLY A 77 6.41 -1.72 7.95
C GLY A 77 5.47 -1.21 9.06
N LEU A 78 6.02 -0.61 10.11
CA LEU A 78 5.22 0.00 11.19
C LEU A 78 4.50 1.27 10.74
N GLU A 79 5.16 2.12 9.94
CA GLU A 79 4.55 3.32 9.35
C GLU A 79 3.37 2.94 8.45
N ASP A 80 3.57 1.99 7.55
CA ASP A 80 2.59 1.53 6.58
C ASP A 80 1.38 0.88 7.27
N HIS A 81 1.62 0.01 8.25
CA HIS A 81 0.52 -0.60 9.01
C HIS A 81 -0.30 0.46 9.76
N PHE A 82 0.36 1.40 10.44
CA PHE A 82 -0.33 2.49 11.15
C PHE A 82 -1.13 3.37 10.19
N MET A 83 -0.51 3.82 9.09
CA MET A 83 -1.16 4.68 8.11
C MET A 83 -2.33 3.98 7.44
N GLY A 84 -2.20 2.71 7.04
CA GLY A 84 -3.30 1.94 6.49
C GLY A 84 -4.49 1.82 7.45
N LYS A 85 -4.23 1.51 8.73
CA LYS A 85 -5.29 1.47 9.76
C LYS A 85 -5.93 2.85 9.97
N LEU A 86 -5.13 3.92 10.06
CA LEU A 86 -5.64 5.29 10.18
C LEU A 86 -6.48 5.71 8.97
N SER A 87 -6.09 5.26 7.77
CA SER A 87 -6.83 5.43 6.53
C SER A 87 -8.07 4.54 6.42
N GLY A 88 -8.37 3.71 7.42
CA GLY A 88 -9.60 2.92 7.49
C GLY A 88 -9.65 1.74 6.53
N ILE A 89 -8.49 1.20 6.14
CA ILE A 89 -8.39 0.03 5.27
C ILE A 89 -7.91 -1.20 6.05
N SER A 90 -8.22 -2.39 5.51
CA SER A 90 -7.71 -3.67 6.00
C SER A 90 -6.24 -3.82 5.57
N MET A 91 -5.35 -3.38 6.45
CA MET A 91 -3.89 -3.39 6.31
C MET A 91 -3.20 -4.46 7.18
#